data_AF-A0AAV2PYW0-F1
#
_entry.id   AF-A0AAV2PYW0-F1
#
_cell.length_a   1.000
_cell.length_b   1.000
_cell.length_c   1.000
_cell.angle_alpha   90.00
_cell.angle_beta   90.00
_cell.angle_gamma   90.00
#
_symmetry.space_group_name_H-M   'P 1'
#
loop_
_entity.id
_entity.type
_entity.pdbx_description
1 polymer ?
#
loop_
_entity_poly.entity_id
_entity_poly.type
_entity_poly.pdbx_seq_one_letter_code
_entity_poly.pdbx_strand_id
1 'polypeptide(L)'
;ACVDTVAHCTSWAYRCDTDTGTQNVCKKTCGLCDPTPSSVDVSCEQVAPDGPDCVIWESSYCPNDLGCRTWASQCQRHDIREKCPKSCKTCVTTRFEGPFVNTWTDDQCNIVGFPLKGSLSECQSYCLATSGCNAFNFAPVSPCVLRDCQDPVPTPKGHQPPYQGYSLISEPSTTSHIIGSVASLLIVVVLIIAVTLYLKKRKNK
;
A
#
# COMPACT_ATOMS: atom_id res chain seq x y z
N ALA A 1 27.21 -16.85 10.11
CA ALA A 1 26.58 -15.63 10.63
C ALA A 1 26.87 -14.48 9.69
N CYS A 2 25.84 -13.90 9.07
CA CYS A 2 26.02 -12.68 8.26
C CYS A 2 25.94 -11.47 9.21
N VAL A 3 26.93 -10.59 9.21
CA VAL A 3 26.94 -9.37 10.03
C VAL A 3 27.62 -8.25 9.26
N ASP A 4 27.13 -7.02 9.46
CA ASP A 4 27.88 -5.83 9.05
C ASP A 4 28.97 -5.59 10.10
N THR A 5 30.20 -5.38 9.65
CA THR A 5 31.36 -5.42 10.55
C THR A 5 31.77 -4.04 11.09
N VAL A 6 31.14 -2.95 10.63
CA VAL A 6 31.41 -1.56 11.06
C VAL A 6 30.20 -0.65 10.89
N ALA A 7 30.12 0.43 11.70
CA ALA A 7 29.15 1.51 11.58
C ALA A 7 29.20 2.28 10.23
N HIS A 8 30.22 2.00 9.41
CA HIS A 8 30.48 2.58 8.10
C HIS A 8 29.38 2.29 7.05
N CYS A 9 28.56 1.25 7.25
CA CYS A 9 27.63 0.78 6.23
C CYS A 9 26.43 1.72 5.98
N THR A 10 26.04 2.55 6.94
CA THR A 10 24.96 3.53 6.75
C THR A 10 25.35 4.67 5.81
N SER A 11 26.62 5.07 5.81
CA SER A 11 27.11 6.19 4.98
C SER A 11 27.52 5.79 3.57
N TRP A 12 27.83 4.51 3.33
CA TRP A 12 28.43 4.05 2.07
C TRP A 12 27.61 2.98 1.32
N ALA A 13 26.39 2.66 1.80
CA ALA A 13 25.48 1.71 1.16
C ALA A 13 25.22 2.00 -0.33
N TYR A 14 25.23 3.27 -0.74
CA TYR A 14 25.04 3.66 -2.14
C TYR A 14 26.14 3.15 -3.09
N ARG A 15 27.26 2.65 -2.56
CA ARG A 15 28.37 2.05 -3.34
C ARG A 15 28.31 0.53 -3.47
N CYS A 16 27.28 -0.13 -2.90
CA CYS A 16 27.16 -1.59 -2.93
C CYS A 16 27.29 -2.20 -4.34
N ASP A 17 26.87 -1.49 -5.39
CA ASP A 17 26.90 -2.03 -6.77
C ASP A 17 28.25 -1.90 -7.48
N THR A 18 29.17 -1.08 -6.95
CA THR A 18 30.39 -0.69 -7.68
C THR A 18 31.68 -0.85 -6.88
N ASP A 19 31.60 -1.02 -5.56
CA ASP A 19 32.79 -1.12 -4.70
C ASP A 19 32.83 -2.45 -3.93
N THR A 20 33.80 -3.29 -4.28
CA THR A 20 34.00 -4.62 -3.67
C THR A 20 34.42 -4.51 -2.20
N GLY A 21 35.06 -3.41 -1.79
CA GLY A 21 35.39 -3.14 -0.38
C GLY A 21 34.12 -3.00 0.46
N THR A 22 33.20 -2.17 0.01
CA THR A 22 31.89 -1.95 0.63
C THR A 22 31.07 -3.24 0.69
N GLN A 23 31.03 -4.02 -0.41
CA GLN A 23 30.34 -5.32 -0.45
C GLN A 23 30.86 -6.30 0.62
N ASN A 24 32.18 -6.38 0.79
CA ASN A 24 32.79 -7.30 1.76
C ASN A 24 32.53 -6.92 3.21
N VAL A 25 32.39 -5.63 3.49
CA VAL A 25 32.23 -5.08 4.84
C VAL A 25 30.75 -5.01 5.26
N CYS A 26 29.88 -4.68 4.30
CA CYS A 26 28.46 -4.36 4.49
C CYS A 26 27.54 -5.44 3.90
N LYS A 27 27.86 -6.70 4.16
CA LYS A 27 27.22 -7.87 3.53
C LYS A 27 25.71 -7.92 3.74
N LYS A 28 25.20 -7.56 4.92
CA LYS A 28 23.74 -7.51 5.17
C LYS A 28 23.11 -6.34 4.43
N THR A 29 23.71 -5.16 4.57
CA THR A 29 23.21 -3.93 3.94
C THR A 29 23.16 -4.06 2.41
N CYS A 30 24.15 -4.74 1.79
CA CYS A 30 24.19 -4.99 0.35
C CYS A 30 23.41 -6.27 -0.07
N GLY A 31 22.74 -6.97 0.85
CA GLY A 31 21.93 -8.15 0.52
C GLY A 31 22.72 -9.38 0.04
N LEU A 32 24.01 -9.50 0.41
CA LEU A 32 24.93 -10.57 -0.03
C LEU A 32 25.01 -11.75 0.94
N CYS A 33 24.00 -11.92 1.80
CA CYS A 33 23.95 -13.05 2.73
C CYS A 33 23.30 -14.26 2.05
N ASP A 34 23.99 -15.41 2.05
CA ASP A 34 23.36 -16.67 1.64
C ASP A 34 22.25 -17.08 2.64
N PRO A 35 21.06 -17.46 2.16
CA PRO A 35 20.03 -18.02 3.00
C PRO A 35 20.35 -19.49 3.31
N THR A 36 20.94 -19.77 4.49
CA THR A 36 20.96 -21.16 5.04
C THR A 36 19.68 -21.45 5.83
N PRO A 37 19.18 -22.71 5.82
CA PRO A 37 17.83 -23.02 6.26
C PRO A 37 17.76 -23.33 7.77
N SER A 38 17.15 -22.43 8.56
CA SER A 38 16.34 -22.76 9.74
C SER A 38 15.70 -21.48 10.31
N SER A 39 14.39 -21.34 10.08
CA SER A 39 13.43 -20.36 10.63
C SER A 39 13.77 -18.87 10.38
N VAL A 40 13.08 -18.10 9.56
CA VAL A 40 11.65 -18.01 9.24
C VAL A 40 11.53 -17.56 7.79
N ASP A 41 10.62 -18.19 7.04
CA ASP A 41 10.29 -17.94 5.64
C ASP A 41 10.07 -16.46 5.32
N VAL A 42 10.78 -15.93 4.32
CA VAL A 42 10.24 -15.59 2.99
C VAL A 42 11.43 -15.33 2.04
N SER A 43 11.74 -16.29 1.17
CA SER A 43 12.43 -16.04 -0.11
C SER A 43 12.08 -17.17 -1.06
N CYS A 44 11.62 -16.76 -2.23
CA CYS A 44 11.24 -17.60 -3.37
C CYS A 44 12.43 -18.43 -3.88
N GLU A 45 12.06 -19.42 -4.71
CA GLU A 45 12.88 -20.44 -5.39
C GLU A 45 13.25 -21.64 -4.48
N GLN A 46 12.80 -22.89 -4.71
CA GLN A 46 13.01 -23.67 -5.94
C GLN A 46 12.06 -24.89 -6.08
N VAL A 47 11.46 -24.98 -7.28
CA VAL A 47 11.22 -26.17 -8.15
C VAL A 47 10.28 -27.29 -7.67
N ALA A 48 9.17 -27.45 -8.41
CA ALA A 48 8.74 -28.77 -8.86
C ALA A 48 8.75 -28.81 -10.41
N PRO A 49 9.15 -29.94 -11.00
CA PRO A 49 9.22 -30.14 -12.45
C PRO A 49 7.81 -30.36 -13.02
N ASP A 50 7.64 -30.02 -14.29
CA ASP A 50 6.43 -30.25 -15.10
C ASP A 50 5.20 -29.36 -14.82
N GLY A 51 4.97 -28.39 -15.71
CA GLY A 51 3.61 -27.91 -16.02
C GLY A 51 3.08 -26.71 -15.23
N PRO A 52 2.05 -26.03 -15.77
CA PRO A 52 1.87 -24.59 -15.63
C PRO A 52 0.94 -24.23 -14.49
N ASP A 53 1.34 -23.26 -13.66
CA ASP A 53 0.38 -22.40 -12.96
C ASP A 53 1.05 -21.08 -12.62
N CYS A 54 0.97 -20.14 -13.58
CA CYS A 54 0.96 -18.74 -13.23
C CYS A 54 -0.30 -18.51 -12.39
N VAL A 55 -0.17 -18.47 -11.07
CA VAL A 55 -1.26 -18.02 -10.21
C VAL A 55 -1.51 -16.56 -10.54
N ILE A 56 -2.51 -16.30 -11.38
CA ILE A 56 -3.11 -14.98 -11.53
C ILE A 56 -3.66 -14.66 -10.14
N TRP A 57 -3.00 -13.75 -9.43
CA TRP A 57 -3.60 -13.16 -8.24
C TRP A 57 -4.83 -12.39 -8.71
N GLU A 58 -6.02 -12.96 -8.50
CA GLU A 58 -7.29 -12.23 -8.63
C GLU A 58 -7.46 -11.15 -7.54
N SER A 59 -6.52 -11.03 -6.61
CA SER A 59 -6.53 -9.95 -5.62
C SER A 59 -5.44 -8.91 -5.90
N SER A 60 -5.91 -7.73 -6.21
CA SER A 60 -5.33 -6.41 -6.50
C SER A 60 -4.19 -5.85 -5.61
N TYR A 61 -3.46 -6.64 -4.84
CA TYR A 61 -2.43 -6.11 -3.92
C TYR A 61 -1.01 -6.58 -4.28
N CYS A 62 -0.24 -5.67 -4.90
CA CYS A 62 1.21 -5.78 -4.95
C CYS A 62 1.78 -5.34 -3.59
N PRO A 63 2.58 -6.17 -2.89
CA PRO A 63 3.19 -5.77 -1.63
C PRO A 63 4.37 -4.82 -1.89
N ASN A 64 4.16 -3.54 -1.57
CA ASN A 64 5.14 -2.51 -1.25
C ASN A 64 6.13 -2.11 -2.37
N ASP A 65 6.47 -0.82 -2.38
CA ASP A 65 7.17 -0.09 -3.47
C ASP A 65 8.60 -0.61 -3.78
N LEU A 66 9.19 -1.42 -2.89
CA LEU A 66 10.49 -2.06 -3.11
C LEU A 66 10.40 -3.30 -4.02
N GLY A 67 9.24 -3.98 -4.05
CA GLY A 67 9.01 -5.17 -4.88
C GLY A 67 8.74 -4.86 -6.35
N CYS A 68 8.12 -3.71 -6.65
CA CYS A 68 7.86 -3.30 -8.04
C CYS A 68 9.14 -2.80 -8.75
N ARG A 69 10.04 -2.09 -8.06
CA ARG A 69 11.26 -1.53 -8.67
C ARG A 69 12.26 -2.61 -9.07
N THR A 70 12.39 -3.68 -8.28
CA THR A 70 13.23 -4.83 -8.60
C THR A 70 12.67 -5.63 -9.78
N TRP A 71 11.35 -5.77 -9.88
CA TRP A 71 10.73 -6.54 -10.96
C TRP A 71 10.76 -5.82 -12.31
N ALA A 72 10.48 -4.52 -12.33
CA ALA A 72 10.57 -3.71 -13.56
C ALA A 72 11.99 -3.63 -14.13
N SER A 73 13.01 -3.59 -13.26
CA SER A 73 14.41 -3.54 -13.66
C SER A 73 14.99 -4.91 -14.04
N GLN A 74 14.35 -6.02 -13.62
CA GLN A 74 14.64 -7.37 -14.11
C GLN A 74 14.03 -7.63 -15.49
N CYS A 75 12.83 -7.10 -15.78
CA CYS A 75 12.20 -7.20 -17.10
C CYS A 75 12.93 -6.44 -18.22
N GLN A 76 13.76 -5.45 -17.90
CA GLN A 76 14.54 -4.70 -18.87
C GLN A 76 15.93 -5.30 -19.16
N ARG A 77 16.45 -6.16 -18.28
CA ARG A 77 17.82 -6.70 -18.36
C ARG A 77 17.94 -8.04 -19.07
N HIS A 78 16.86 -8.80 -19.22
CA HIS A 78 16.85 -10.02 -20.00
C HIS A 78 16.06 -9.83 -21.30
N ASP A 79 16.58 -10.37 -22.39
CA ASP A 79 15.96 -10.51 -23.71
C ASP A 79 14.75 -11.48 -23.62
N ILE A 80 13.71 -11.07 -22.90
CA ILE A 80 12.48 -11.82 -22.68
C ILE A 80 11.30 -10.89 -22.98
N ARG A 81 11.35 -10.30 -24.18
CA ARG A 81 10.26 -9.47 -24.73
C ARG A 81 8.96 -10.27 -24.95
N GLU A 82 9.00 -11.60 -24.89
CA GLU A 82 7.86 -12.48 -25.20
C GLU A 82 7.14 -13.07 -23.98
N LYS A 83 7.73 -13.07 -22.77
CA LYS A 83 7.09 -13.64 -21.56
C LYS A 83 6.60 -12.61 -20.53
N CYS A 84 6.88 -11.33 -20.72
CA CYS A 84 6.11 -10.31 -20.00
C CYS A 84 4.66 -10.41 -20.47
N PRO A 85 3.67 -10.56 -19.57
CA PRO A 85 2.28 -10.44 -19.95
C PRO A 85 2.11 -9.09 -20.65
N LYS A 86 1.67 -9.09 -21.91
CA LYS A 86 1.32 -7.85 -22.65
C LYS A 86 0.25 -7.02 -21.91
N SER A 87 -0.34 -7.59 -20.85
CA SER A 87 -1.34 -7.03 -19.95
C SER A 87 -0.78 -6.35 -18.69
N CYS A 88 0.52 -6.41 -18.37
CA CYS A 88 1.10 -5.52 -17.36
C CYS A 88 1.21 -4.11 -17.94
N LYS A 89 0.05 -3.49 -18.18
CA LYS A 89 -0.09 -2.21 -18.86
C LYS A 89 0.15 -1.03 -17.91
N THR A 90 0.08 -1.26 -16.60
CA THR A 90 0.44 -0.30 -15.55
C THR A 90 0.41 -1.01 -14.19
N CYS A 91 1.48 -0.93 -13.39
CA CYS A 91 1.34 -1.11 -11.95
C CYS A 91 0.62 0.15 -11.44
N VAL A 92 -0.70 0.10 -11.23
CA VAL A 92 -1.42 1.22 -10.62
C VAL A 92 -1.12 1.18 -9.12
N THR A 93 -0.03 1.82 -8.74
CA THR A 93 0.46 1.96 -7.36
C THR A 93 -0.19 3.12 -6.61
N THR A 94 -1.31 3.65 -7.09
CA THR A 94 -1.84 4.90 -6.53
C THR A 94 -2.71 4.61 -5.32
N ARG A 95 -2.08 4.59 -4.13
CA ARG A 95 -2.78 4.73 -2.83
C ARG A 95 -3.48 6.09 -2.67
N PHE A 96 -3.23 7.01 -3.61
CA PHE A 96 -3.78 8.35 -3.61
C PHE A 96 -4.75 8.54 -4.78
N GLU A 97 -5.91 9.11 -4.48
CA GLU A 97 -6.83 9.70 -5.45
C GLU A 97 -6.35 11.12 -5.81
N GLY A 98 -6.54 11.51 -7.08
CA GLY A 98 -6.11 12.79 -7.63
C GLY A 98 -5.45 12.65 -9.01
N PRO A 99 -4.88 13.72 -9.58
CA PRO A 99 -4.85 15.08 -9.03
C PRO A 99 -6.23 15.74 -9.01
N PHE A 100 -6.53 16.44 -7.91
CA PHE A 100 -7.63 17.38 -7.85
C PHE A 100 -7.17 18.78 -8.28
N VAL A 101 -8.03 19.48 -9.01
CA VAL A 101 -7.77 20.89 -9.42
C VAL A 101 -7.68 21.82 -8.20
N ASN A 102 -8.40 21.48 -7.13
CA ASN A 102 -8.40 22.22 -5.89
C ASN A 102 -7.51 21.54 -4.83
N THR A 103 -7.24 22.28 -3.77
CA THR A 103 -6.38 21.95 -2.63
C THR A 103 -7.16 22.01 -1.33
N TRP A 104 -6.66 21.35 -0.29
CA TRP A 104 -7.19 21.53 1.07
C TRP A 104 -6.59 22.78 1.69
N THR A 105 -7.46 23.63 2.26
CA THR A 105 -7.07 24.80 3.04
C THR A 105 -6.83 24.42 4.50
N ASP A 106 -6.26 25.35 5.27
CA ASP A 106 -6.01 25.14 6.71
C ASP A 106 -7.31 25.02 7.51
N ASP A 107 -8.41 25.60 7.02
CA ASP A 107 -9.75 25.45 7.60
C ASP A 107 -10.37 24.06 7.31
N GLN A 108 -9.89 23.37 6.28
CA GLN A 108 -10.39 22.03 5.94
C GLN A 108 -9.58 20.93 6.62
N CYS A 109 -8.25 21.09 6.66
CA CYS A 109 -7.34 20.06 7.14
C CYS A 109 -6.12 20.68 7.80
N ASN A 110 -5.71 20.10 8.92
CA ASN A 110 -4.52 20.52 9.64
C ASN A 110 -3.28 20.26 8.78
N ILE A 111 -2.28 21.14 8.88
CA ILE A 111 -0.96 20.89 8.29
C ILE A 111 -0.22 19.93 9.22
N VAL A 112 0.31 18.84 8.65
CA VAL A 112 1.21 17.91 9.35
C VAL A 112 2.56 17.85 8.66
N GLY A 113 3.61 17.48 9.38
CA GLY A 113 4.97 17.37 8.82
C GLY A 113 5.62 18.71 8.46
N PHE A 114 6.85 18.61 7.95
CA PHE A 114 7.64 19.77 7.54
C PHE A 114 7.52 20.01 6.01
N PRO A 115 7.63 21.26 5.53
CA PRO A 115 7.60 21.53 4.10
C PRO A 115 8.74 20.80 3.38
N LEU A 116 8.41 19.84 2.52
CA LEU A 116 9.37 19.05 1.76
C LEU A 116 9.40 19.52 0.29
N LYS A 117 10.56 19.91 -0.24
CA LYS A 117 10.74 20.06 -1.69
C LYS A 117 11.12 18.72 -2.29
N GLY A 118 10.47 18.34 -3.40
CA GLY A 118 10.75 17.08 -4.08
C GLY A 118 9.76 16.80 -5.20
N SER A 119 9.88 15.63 -5.79
CA SER A 119 8.96 15.06 -6.76
C SER A 119 7.62 14.66 -6.11
N LEU A 120 6.61 14.42 -6.96
CA LEU A 120 5.31 13.91 -6.51
C LEU A 120 5.45 12.58 -5.76
N SER A 121 6.34 11.69 -6.23
CA SER A 121 6.58 10.38 -5.61
C SER A 121 7.20 10.51 -4.22
N GLU A 122 8.10 11.48 -4.02
CA GLU A 122 8.66 11.77 -2.69
C GLU A 122 7.61 12.35 -1.75
N CYS A 123 6.74 13.24 -2.24
CA CYS A 123 5.61 13.80 -1.47
C CYS A 123 4.60 12.71 -1.04
N GLN A 124 4.26 11.78 -1.94
CA GLN A 124 3.43 10.61 -1.64
C GLN A 124 4.06 9.72 -0.57
N SER A 125 5.34 9.38 -0.74
CA SER A 125 6.09 8.53 0.20
C SER A 125 6.18 9.20 1.58
N TYR A 126 6.40 10.51 1.60
CA TYR A 126 6.49 11.29 2.83
C TYR A 126 5.14 11.37 3.56
N CYS A 127 4.03 11.51 2.84
CA CYS A 127 2.69 11.41 3.42
C CYS A 127 2.47 10.04 4.06
N LEU A 128 2.75 8.94 3.34
CA LEU A 128 2.58 7.58 3.87
C LEU A 128 3.42 7.30 5.12
N ALA A 129 4.57 7.95 5.26
CA ALA A 129 5.46 7.82 6.42
C ALA A 129 5.10 8.78 7.57
N THR A 130 4.27 9.79 7.32
CA THR A 130 3.92 10.82 8.31
C THR A 130 2.62 10.45 9.00
N SER A 131 2.68 10.21 10.32
CA SER A 131 1.49 9.95 11.13
C SER A 131 0.46 11.08 10.97
N GLY A 132 -0.79 10.71 10.70
CA GLY A 132 -1.89 11.64 10.49
C GLY A 132 -2.01 12.17 9.05
N CYS A 133 -1.03 11.96 8.18
CA CYS A 133 -1.19 12.40 6.79
C CYS A 133 -2.15 11.47 6.02
N ASN A 134 -3.26 12.04 5.55
CA ASN A 134 -4.21 11.37 4.66
C ASN A 134 -4.54 12.18 3.40
N ALA A 135 -3.98 13.38 3.24
CA ALA A 135 -4.01 14.15 2.01
C ALA A 135 -2.75 15.03 1.88
N PHE A 136 -2.49 15.58 0.70
CA PHE A 136 -1.44 16.58 0.50
C PHE A 136 -1.73 17.50 -0.69
N ASN A 137 -1.16 18.70 -0.65
CA ASN A 137 -1.12 19.62 -1.78
C ASN A 137 0.29 19.60 -2.39
N PHE A 138 0.39 19.38 -3.70
CA PHE A 138 1.67 19.27 -4.41
C PHE A 138 1.78 20.24 -5.58
N ALA A 139 2.96 20.83 -5.75
CA ALA A 139 3.37 21.55 -6.95
C ALA A 139 4.86 21.28 -7.24
N PRO A 140 5.29 21.16 -8.51
CA PRO A 140 6.65 20.73 -8.86
C PRO A 140 7.81 21.58 -8.31
N VAL A 141 7.59 22.88 -8.12
CA VAL A 141 8.63 23.85 -7.69
C VAL A 141 8.42 24.35 -6.26
N SER A 142 7.38 23.87 -5.58
CA SER A 142 7.00 24.33 -4.26
C SER A 142 7.04 23.18 -3.25
N PRO A 143 7.14 23.48 -1.94
CA PRO A 143 7.08 22.44 -0.93
C PRO A 143 5.74 21.69 -0.97
N CYS A 144 5.80 20.37 -0.83
CA CYS A 144 4.68 19.50 -0.52
C CYS A 144 4.08 19.89 0.85
N VAL A 145 2.77 20.12 0.90
CA VAL A 145 2.05 20.45 2.13
C VAL A 145 1.22 19.23 2.52
N LEU A 146 1.67 18.49 3.53
CA LEU A 146 0.93 17.33 4.04
C LEU A 146 -0.26 17.78 4.89
N ARG A 147 -1.35 17.04 4.78
CA ARG A 147 -2.64 17.36 5.37
C ARG A 147 -3.16 16.18 6.18
N ASP A 148 -3.63 16.50 7.38
CA ASP A 148 -4.43 15.63 8.24
C ASP A 148 -5.87 16.14 8.20
N CYS A 149 -6.67 15.47 7.40
CA CYS A 149 -8.08 15.75 7.19
C CYS A 149 -8.94 14.83 8.06
N GLN A 150 -10.12 15.29 8.46
CA GLN A 150 -11.09 14.40 9.10
C GLN A 150 -11.55 13.32 8.11
N ASP A 151 -11.71 12.07 8.58
CA ASP A 151 -12.28 10.98 7.79
C ASP A 151 -13.82 11.07 7.74
N PRO A 152 -14.45 10.90 6.56
CA PRO A 152 -13.81 10.76 5.24
C PRO A 152 -13.21 12.09 4.77
N VAL A 153 -12.06 12.02 4.10
CA VAL A 153 -11.35 13.20 3.57
C VAL A 153 -12.32 14.06 2.74
N PRO A 154 -12.56 15.33 3.13
CA PRO A 154 -13.55 16.16 2.47
C PRO A 154 -13.08 16.59 1.08
N THR A 155 -14.00 16.97 0.19
CA THR A 155 -13.63 17.52 -1.13
C THR A 155 -12.82 18.82 -0.98
N PRO A 156 -11.69 18.98 -1.68
CA PRO A 156 -10.87 20.19 -1.57
C PRO A 156 -11.58 21.43 -2.14
N LYS A 157 -11.53 22.55 -1.40
CA LYS A 157 -12.20 23.82 -1.75
C LYS A 157 -11.23 24.93 -2.16
N GLY A 158 -9.97 24.84 -1.76
CA GLY A 158 -8.97 25.88 -2.01
C GLY A 158 -8.51 25.90 -3.47
N HIS A 159 -8.56 27.06 -4.11
CA HIS A 159 -8.00 27.24 -5.44
C HIS A 159 -6.66 27.98 -5.33
N GLN A 160 -5.55 27.23 -5.38
CA GLN A 160 -4.20 27.78 -5.25
C GLN A 160 -3.27 27.25 -6.35
N PRO A 161 -3.42 27.67 -7.61
CA PRO A 161 -2.46 27.33 -8.65
C PRO A 161 -1.03 27.73 -8.23
N PRO A 162 -0.01 26.91 -8.48
CA PRO A 162 0.00 25.69 -9.29
C PRO A 162 -0.26 24.38 -8.52
N TYR A 163 -0.71 24.44 -7.27
CA TYR A 163 -0.92 23.26 -6.45
C TYR A 163 -2.10 22.41 -6.91
N GLN A 164 -1.94 21.10 -6.74
CA GLN A 164 -2.97 20.07 -6.96
C GLN A 164 -3.11 19.23 -5.70
N GLY A 165 -4.35 18.83 -5.38
CA GLY A 165 -4.65 17.96 -4.24
C GLY A 165 -4.52 16.48 -4.57
N TYR A 166 -4.08 15.69 -3.60
CA TYR A 166 -4.13 14.23 -3.59
C TYR A 166 -4.58 13.72 -2.21
N SER A 167 -5.43 12.71 -2.14
CA SER A 167 -5.94 12.12 -0.88
C SER A 167 -5.77 10.61 -0.86
N LEU A 168 -5.56 10.02 0.32
CA LEU A 168 -5.56 8.56 0.46
C LEU A 168 -6.93 8.00 0.05
N ILE A 169 -6.92 6.92 -0.72
CA ILE A 169 -8.12 6.15 -0.99
C ILE A 169 -8.51 5.48 0.34
N SER A 170 -9.64 5.90 0.92
CA SER A 170 -10.17 5.25 2.11
C SER A 170 -10.55 3.81 1.77
N GLU A 171 -10.06 2.83 2.53
CA GLU A 171 -10.62 1.49 2.44
C GLU A 171 -12.08 1.53 2.90
N PRO A 172 -13.00 0.83 2.23
CA PRO A 172 -14.40 0.80 2.65
C PRO A 172 -14.47 0.25 4.06
N SER A 173 -14.79 1.11 5.01
CA SER A 173 -14.93 0.74 6.41
C SER A 173 -15.95 -0.41 6.53
N THR A 174 -15.47 -1.59 6.97
CA THR A 174 -16.25 -2.82 7.16
C THR A 174 -17.34 -2.70 8.25
N THR A 175 -17.55 -1.50 8.81
CA THR A 175 -18.56 -1.22 9.84
C THR A 175 -19.98 -1.29 9.29
N SER A 176 -20.19 -1.06 7.99
CA SER A 176 -21.52 -1.16 7.36
C SER A 176 -22.02 -2.60 7.17
N HIS A 177 -21.14 -3.60 7.19
CA HIS A 177 -21.56 -5.01 7.06
C HIS A 177 -22.16 -5.59 8.34
N ILE A 178 -21.75 -5.11 9.52
CA ILE A 178 -22.22 -5.67 10.80
C ILE A 178 -23.67 -5.24 11.08
N ILE A 179 -24.05 -4.01 10.75
CA ILE A 179 -25.40 -3.47 10.99
C ILE A 179 -26.46 -4.22 10.16
N GLY A 180 -26.11 -4.61 8.92
CA GLY A 180 -26.99 -5.46 8.09
C GLY A 180 -27.22 -6.84 8.71
N SER A 181 -26.17 -7.46 9.24
CA SER A 181 -26.25 -8.81 9.81
C SER A 181 -27.08 -8.88 11.10
N VAL A 182 -27.00 -7.89 12.00
CA VAL A 182 -27.83 -7.88 13.23
C VAL A 182 -29.32 -7.64 12.94
N ALA A 183 -29.65 -6.79 11.95
CA ALA A 183 -31.04 -6.58 11.55
C ALA A 183 -31.66 -7.87 10.98
N SER A 184 -30.91 -8.63 10.17
CA SER A 184 -31.36 -9.92 9.63
C SER A 184 -31.59 -10.97 10.71
N LEU A 185 -30.72 -11.04 11.73
CA LEU A 185 -30.89 -11.98 12.85
C LEU A 185 -32.14 -11.68 13.69
N LEU A 186 -32.41 -10.40 13.97
CA LEU A 186 -33.61 -10.00 14.73
C LEU A 186 -34.90 -10.37 13.99
N ILE A 187 -34.95 -10.18 12.68
CA ILE A 187 -36.12 -10.56 11.86
C ILE A 187 -36.35 -12.08 11.92
N VAL A 188 -35.30 -12.89 11.79
CA VAL A 188 -35.42 -14.35 11.87
C VAL A 188 -35.91 -14.80 13.25
N VAL A 189 -35.40 -14.21 14.34
CA VAL A 189 -35.85 -14.52 15.71
C VAL A 189 -37.33 -14.18 15.91
N VAL A 190 -37.80 -13.02 15.42
CA VAL A 190 -39.21 -12.63 15.50
C VAL A 190 -40.11 -13.59 14.73
N LEU A 191 -39.69 -14.02 13.53
CA LEU A 191 -40.43 -15.01 12.74
C LEU A 191 -40.51 -16.37 13.44
N ILE A 192 -39.41 -16.85 14.03
CA ILE A 192 -39.38 -18.10 14.79
C ILE A 192 -40.36 -18.01 15.97
N ILE A 193 -40.33 -16.92 16.75
CA ILE A 193 -41.25 -16.74 17.88
C ILE A 193 -42.71 -16.72 17.40
N ALA A 194 -43.02 -15.98 16.34
CA ALA A 194 -44.37 -15.89 15.78
C ALA A 194 -44.89 -17.26 15.31
N VAL A 195 -44.06 -18.04 14.60
CA VAL A 195 -44.39 -19.41 14.17
C VAL A 195 -44.60 -20.32 15.37
N THR A 196 -43.74 -20.24 16.39
CA THR A 196 -43.86 -21.08 17.59
C THR A 196 -45.17 -20.79 18.34
N LEU A 197 -45.54 -19.51 18.47
CA LEU A 197 -46.81 -19.09 19.07
C LEU A 197 -48.02 -19.54 18.24
N TYR A 198 -47.93 -19.44 16.91
CA TYR A 198 -48.98 -19.90 16.00
C TYR A 198 -49.20 -21.41 16.10
N LEU A 199 -48.12 -22.20 16.09
CA LEU A 199 -48.17 -23.66 16.25
C LEU A 199 -48.71 -24.07 17.63
N LYS A 200 -48.33 -23.35 18.69
CA LYS A 200 -48.86 -23.58 20.05
C LYS A 200 -50.37 -23.29 20.12
N LYS A 201 -50.84 -22.22 19.46
CA LYS A 201 -52.27 -21.89 19.39
C LYS A 201 -53.08 -22.93 18.61
N ARG A 202 -52.51 -23.52 17.55
CA ARG A 202 -53.17 -24.55 16.74
C ARG A 202 -53.34 -25.89 17.49
N LYS A 203 -52.39 -26.27 18.36
CA LYS A 203 -52.49 -27.51 19.16
C LYS A 203 -53.51 -27.45 20.30
N ASN A 204 -53.93 -26.26 20.70
CA ASN A 204 -54.91 -26.05 21.79
C ASN A 204 -56.34 -25.82 21.29
N LYS A 205 -56.58 -25.99 19.99
CA LYS A 205 -57.91 -25.95 19.33
C LYS A 205 -58.25 -27.36 18.85
#